data_AF-D6SM61-F1
#
_entry.id   AF-D6SM61-F1
#
_cell.length_a   1.000
_cell.length_b   1.000
_cell.length_c   1.000
_cell.angle_alpha   90.00
_cell.angle_beta   90.00
_cell.angle_gamma   90.00
#
_symmetry.space_group_name_H-M   'P 1'
#
loop_
_entity.id
_entity.type
_entity.pdbx_description
1 polymer ?
#
loop_
_entity_poly.entity_id
_entity_poly.type
_entity_poly.pdbx_seq_one_letter_code
_entity_poly.pdbx_strand_id
1 'polypeptide(L)'
;MVLGLIKNDTEYYQALERIETLTSAGMDHEEERELELLVHLVDKYEREQYPIEYPDPVSAIRLRMQDLGLRQKDLAEIIGSSSKVSEVLNKKRRLSLAMIRALHAHLNIPAEVLLQEDGVRCQGKEQSAGGGTPVFVQH
;
A
#
# COMPACT_ATOMS: atom_id res chain seq x y z
N MET A 1 20.51 24.96 12.71
CA MET A 1 19.66 25.27 11.55
C MET A 1 20.03 24.32 10.43
N VAL A 2 19.09 23.46 10.00
CA VAL A 2 19.29 22.55 8.86
C VAL A 2 19.00 23.35 7.59
N LEU A 3 20.04 23.67 6.82
CA LEU A 3 19.91 24.34 5.53
C LEU A 3 20.30 23.35 4.43
N GLY A 4 19.36 22.47 4.10
CA GLY A 4 19.53 21.46 3.06
C GLY A 4 18.34 20.50 2.99
N LEU A 5 18.23 19.76 1.89
CA LEU A 5 17.29 18.63 1.79
C LEU A 5 17.65 17.57 2.83
N ILE A 6 16.63 16.99 3.47
CA ILE A 6 16.76 15.80 4.32
C ILE A 6 17.07 14.61 3.40
N LYS A 7 18.14 13.87 3.68
CA LYS A 7 18.61 12.75 2.84
C LYS A 7 18.71 11.42 3.56
N ASN A 8 18.56 11.41 4.88
CA ASN A 8 18.70 10.23 5.71
C ASN A 8 17.85 10.35 6.98
N ASP A 9 17.69 9.22 7.65
CA ASP A 9 16.86 9.11 8.85
C ASP A 9 17.36 9.98 10.00
N THR A 10 18.68 10.19 10.14
CA THR A 10 19.24 11.03 11.20
C THR A 10 18.81 12.48 11.05
N GLU A 11 18.91 13.04 9.84
CA GLU A 11 18.45 14.40 9.52
C GLU A 11 16.92 14.53 9.68
N TYR A 12 16.19 13.47 9.33
CA TYR A 12 14.74 13.40 9.52
C TYR A 12 14.34 13.48 11.00
N TYR A 13 14.93 12.66 11.87
CA TYR A 13 14.62 12.69 13.31
C TYR A 13 15.03 14.01 13.97
N GLN A 14 16.14 14.62 13.54
CA GLN A 14 16.53 15.96 14.00
C GLN A 14 15.52 17.03 13.60
N ALA A 15 14.96 16.94 12.39
CA ALA A 15 13.90 17.85 11.94
C ALA A 15 12.63 17.68 12.77
N LEU A 16 12.23 16.44 13.09
CA LEU A 16 11.07 16.16 13.95
C LEU A 16 11.25 16.73 15.37
N GLU A 17 12.40 16.48 16.01
CA GLU A 17 12.69 17.01 17.35
C GLU A 17 12.65 18.55 17.37
N ARG A 18 13.14 19.18 16.29
CA ARG A 18 13.08 20.64 16.15
C ARG A 18 11.65 21.15 16.00
N ILE A 19 10.82 20.48 15.20
CA ILE A 19 9.38 20.80 15.05
C ILE A 19 8.66 20.69 16.41
N GLU A 20 8.91 19.61 17.17
CA GLU A 20 8.33 19.44 18.51
C GLU A 20 8.75 20.57 19.46
N THR A 21 10.02 20.96 19.42
CA THR A 21 10.53 22.08 20.23
C THR A 21 9.84 23.39 19.86
N LEU A 22 9.73 23.72 18.57
CA LEU A 22 9.10 24.95 18.07
C LEU A 22 7.62 25.03 18.45
N THR A 23 6.89 23.93 18.31
CA THR A 23 5.45 23.86 18.63
C THR A 23 5.14 23.89 20.12
N SER A 24 6.13 23.62 20.97
CA SER A 24 6.01 23.69 22.45
C SER A 24 6.21 25.09 23.03
N ALA A 25 6.63 26.06 22.23
CA ALA A 25 6.95 27.43 22.63
C ALA A 25 6.07 28.47 21.94
N GLY A 26 6.02 29.68 22.50
CA GLY A 26 5.44 30.83 21.81
C GLY A 26 6.38 31.30 20.71
N MET A 27 6.08 30.94 19.47
CA MET A 27 6.94 31.19 18.31
C MET A 27 7.00 32.66 17.91
N ASP A 28 8.18 33.13 17.54
CA ASP A 28 8.33 34.37 16.78
C ASP A 28 8.20 34.15 15.26
N HIS A 29 8.22 35.24 14.48
CA HIS A 29 8.08 35.17 13.01
C HIS A 29 9.23 34.43 12.30
N GLU A 30 10.41 34.32 12.90
CA GLU A 30 11.53 33.56 12.33
C GLU A 30 11.36 32.06 12.60
N GLU A 31 10.92 31.71 13.80
CA GLU A 31 10.55 30.36 14.23
C GLU A 31 9.35 29.82 13.44
N GLU A 32 8.35 30.65 13.14
CA GLU A 32 7.24 30.29 12.24
C GLU A 32 7.73 29.90 10.84
N ARG A 33 8.65 30.69 10.27
CA ARG A 33 9.24 30.39 8.95
C ARG A 33 10.10 29.13 8.99
N GLU A 34 10.83 28.92 10.09
CA GLU A 34 11.62 27.70 10.29
C GLU A 34 10.70 26.47 10.35
N LEU A 35 9.60 26.55 11.12
CA LEU A 35 8.62 25.48 11.23
C LEU A 35 8.01 25.14 9.87
N GLU A 36 7.55 26.14 9.12
CA GLU A 36 6.97 25.96 7.78
C GLU A 36 7.95 25.22 6.85
N LEU A 37 9.22 25.64 6.85
CA LEU A 37 10.25 24.99 6.04
C LEU A 37 10.51 23.53 6.49
N LEU A 38 10.63 23.29 7.80
CA LEU A 38 10.89 21.95 8.34
C LEU A 38 9.76 20.99 8.00
N VAL A 39 8.50 21.42 8.13
CA VAL A 39 7.33 20.62 7.75
C VAL A 39 7.38 20.25 6.26
N HIS A 40 7.71 21.20 5.39
CA HIS A 40 7.85 20.93 3.96
C HIS A 40 8.99 19.96 3.62
N LEU A 41 10.13 20.07 4.32
CA LEU A 41 11.26 19.17 4.11
C LEU A 41 10.96 17.75 4.59
N VAL A 42 10.27 17.61 5.73
CA VAL A 42 9.80 16.33 6.27
C VAL A 42 8.81 15.67 5.31
N ASP A 43 7.75 16.37 4.87
CA ASP A 43 6.77 15.85 3.91
C ASP A 43 7.43 15.39 2.60
N LYS A 44 8.40 16.16 2.09
CA LYS A 44 9.17 15.75 0.90
C LYS A 44 9.95 14.45 1.14
N TYR A 45 10.69 14.35 2.25
CA TYR A 45 11.48 13.16 2.58
C TYR A 45 10.58 11.94 2.75
N GLU A 46 9.47 12.07 3.48
CA GLU A 46 8.51 11.00 3.70
C GLU A 46 7.91 10.49 2.40
N ARG A 47 7.51 11.37 1.47
CA ARG A 47 6.97 10.95 0.17
C ARG A 47 7.98 10.20 -0.68
N GLU A 48 9.25 10.57 -0.60
CA GLU A 48 10.34 9.94 -1.36
C GLU A 48 10.77 8.59 -0.74
N GLN A 49 10.83 8.48 0.58
CA GLN A 49 11.31 7.28 1.29
C GLN A 49 10.19 6.30 1.67
N TYR A 50 9.01 6.82 1.98
CA TYR A 50 7.82 6.06 2.34
C TYR A 50 6.65 6.45 1.43
N PRO A 51 6.70 6.08 0.12
CA PRO A 51 5.57 6.28 -0.77
C PRO A 51 4.31 5.71 -0.12
N ILE A 52 3.22 6.48 -0.16
CA ILE A 52 1.91 5.98 0.29
C ILE A 52 1.50 4.90 -0.69
N GLU A 53 1.88 3.65 -0.41
CA GLU A 53 1.36 2.50 -1.12
C GLU A 53 -0.12 2.40 -0.79
N TYR A 54 -0.94 2.26 -1.83
CA TYR A 54 -2.35 1.97 -1.63
C TYR A 54 -2.47 0.68 -0.81
N PRO A 55 -3.38 0.64 0.19
CA PRO A 55 -3.56 -0.56 0.98
C PRO A 55 -3.91 -1.72 0.06
N ASP A 56 -3.39 -2.89 0.37
CA ASP A 56 -3.77 -4.13 -0.31
C ASP A 56 -5.30 -4.21 -0.51
N PRO A 57 -5.78 -4.58 -1.71
CA PRO A 57 -7.21 -4.53 -2.04
C PRO A 57 -8.07 -5.27 -1.02
N VAL A 58 -7.60 -6.40 -0.50
CA VAL A 58 -8.32 -7.19 0.50
C VAL A 58 -8.37 -6.48 1.85
N SER A 59 -7.28 -5.83 2.27
CA SER A 59 -7.27 -4.98 3.47
C SER A 59 -8.26 -3.83 3.35
N ALA A 60 -8.32 -3.15 2.20
CA ALA A 60 -9.28 -2.08 1.95
C ALA A 60 -10.75 -2.57 2.01
N ILE A 61 -11.03 -3.75 1.45
CA ILE A 61 -12.36 -4.38 1.55
C ILE A 61 -12.71 -4.70 2.99
N ARG A 62 -11.78 -5.30 3.75
CA ARG A 62 -12.01 -5.65 5.17
C ARG A 62 -12.26 -4.42 6.03
N LEU A 63 -11.51 -3.35 5.82
CA LEU A 63 -11.71 -2.09 6.52
C LEU A 63 -13.11 -1.54 6.25
N ARG A 64 -13.54 -1.52 4.98
CA ARG A 64 -14.91 -1.11 4.64
C ARG A 64 -15.98 -2.02 5.21
N MET A 65 -15.75 -3.32 5.25
CA MET A 65 -16.67 -4.24 5.91
C MET A 65 -16.79 -3.91 7.41
N GLN A 66 -15.68 -3.59 8.07
CA GLN A 66 -15.69 -3.20 9.47
C GLN A 66 -16.44 -1.88 9.68
N ASP A 67 -16.12 -0.84 8.91
CA ASP A 67 -16.75 0.49 9.01
C ASP A 67 -18.27 0.43 8.83
N LEU A 68 -18.72 -0.42 7.90
CA LEU A 68 -20.13 -0.56 7.54
C LEU A 68 -20.84 -1.68 8.31
N GLY A 69 -20.14 -2.40 9.20
CA GLY A 69 -20.69 -3.55 9.92
C GLY A 69 -21.11 -4.72 9.04
N LEU A 70 -20.52 -4.86 7.85
CA LEU A 70 -20.87 -5.89 6.86
C LEU A 70 -20.21 -7.23 7.19
N ARG A 71 -20.94 -8.31 6.94
CA ARG A 71 -20.45 -9.68 7.00
C ARG A 71 -20.17 -10.23 5.61
N GLN A 72 -19.43 -11.34 5.54
CA GLN A 72 -19.10 -11.98 4.25
C GLN A 72 -20.33 -12.35 3.41
N LYS A 73 -21.46 -12.66 4.06
CA LYS A 73 -22.72 -12.93 3.38
C LYS A 73 -23.27 -11.70 2.64
N ASP A 74 -23.08 -10.51 3.20
CA ASP A 74 -23.56 -9.26 2.62
C ASP A 74 -22.67 -8.89 1.41
N LEU A 75 -21.36 -9.17 1.51
CA LEU A 75 -20.43 -9.06 0.39
C LEU A 75 -20.74 -10.08 -0.73
N ALA A 76 -21.34 -11.23 -0.41
CA ALA A 76 -21.78 -12.21 -1.39
C ALA A 76 -22.97 -11.72 -2.22
N GLU A 77 -23.79 -10.81 -1.72
CA GLU A 77 -24.86 -10.16 -2.49
C GLU A 77 -24.27 -9.19 -3.54
N ILE A 78 -23.11 -8.60 -3.25
CA ILE A 78 -22.40 -7.65 -4.13
C ILE A 78 -21.57 -8.39 -5.20
N ILE A 79 -20.83 -9.43 -4.80
CA ILE A 79 -19.95 -10.21 -5.69
C ILE A 79 -20.69 -11.37 -6.38
N GLY A 80 -21.86 -11.76 -5.85
CA GLY A 80 -22.74 -12.80 -6.37
C GLY A 80 -22.40 -14.23 -5.93
N SER A 81 -21.37 -14.46 -5.12
CA SER A 81 -21.03 -15.81 -4.63
C SER A 81 -20.22 -15.79 -3.34
N SER A 82 -20.69 -16.51 -2.32
CA SER A 82 -19.97 -16.66 -1.05
C SER A 82 -18.64 -17.40 -1.19
N SER A 83 -18.53 -18.32 -2.17
CA SER A 83 -17.27 -19.01 -2.46
C SER A 83 -16.23 -18.03 -3.02
N LYS A 84 -16.62 -17.18 -3.97
CA LYS A 84 -15.75 -16.13 -4.53
C LYS A 84 -15.31 -15.13 -3.47
N VAL A 85 -16.22 -14.72 -2.59
CA VAL A 85 -15.91 -13.80 -1.47
C VAL A 85 -14.83 -14.40 -0.57
N SER A 86 -14.99 -15.65 -0.14
CA SER A 86 -14.00 -16.31 0.71
C SER A 86 -12.65 -16.46 0.00
N GLU A 87 -12.63 -16.81 -1.29
CA GLU A 87 -11.40 -16.89 -2.05
C GLU A 87 -10.67 -15.54 -2.16
N VAL A 88 -11.41 -14.46 -2.40
CA VAL A 88 -10.87 -13.09 -2.46
C VAL A 88 -10.35 -12.66 -1.09
N LEU A 89 -11.14 -12.79 -0.03
CA LEU A 89 -10.75 -12.37 1.32
C LEU A 89 -9.58 -13.18 1.90
N ASN A 90 -9.30 -14.36 1.34
CA ASN A 90 -8.15 -15.20 1.65
C ASN A 90 -7.03 -15.11 0.60
N LYS A 91 -7.11 -14.17 -0.35
CA LYS A 91 -6.11 -13.94 -1.43
C LYS A 91 -5.82 -15.17 -2.31
N LYS A 92 -6.77 -16.11 -2.38
CA LYS A 92 -6.70 -17.29 -3.27
C LYS A 92 -7.11 -16.94 -4.70
N ARG A 93 -7.83 -15.83 -4.88
CA ARG A 93 -8.33 -15.33 -6.16
C ARG A 93 -8.12 -13.82 -6.26
N ARG A 94 -7.60 -13.37 -7.41
CA ARG A 94 -7.55 -11.95 -7.77
C ARG A 94 -8.94 -11.39 -8.09
N LEU A 95 -9.15 -10.12 -7.78
CA LEU A 95 -10.37 -9.40 -8.15
C LEU A 95 -10.52 -9.35 -9.69
N SER A 96 -11.69 -9.71 -10.20
CA SER A 96 -12.02 -9.47 -11.61
C SER A 96 -12.52 -8.04 -11.81
N LEU A 97 -12.45 -7.51 -13.04
CA LEU A 97 -12.95 -6.17 -13.34
C LEU A 97 -14.44 -5.97 -12.95
N ALA A 98 -15.26 -7.02 -13.10
CA ALA A 98 -16.65 -7.00 -12.66
C ALA A 98 -16.77 -6.87 -11.13
N MET A 99 -15.94 -7.58 -10.37
CA MET A 99 -15.88 -7.45 -8.90
C MET A 99 -15.43 -6.06 -8.49
N ILE A 100 -14.39 -5.51 -9.13
CA ILE A 100 -13.87 -4.17 -8.85
C ILE A 100 -14.96 -3.13 -9.03
N ARG A 101 -15.70 -3.18 -10.15
CA ARG A 101 -16.81 -2.26 -10.41
C ARG A 101 -17.93 -2.37 -9.38
N ALA A 102 -18.30 -3.60 -8.99
CA ALA A 102 -19.31 -3.82 -7.96
C ALA A 102 -18.85 -3.30 -6.59
N LEU A 103 -17.62 -3.61 -6.19
CA LEU A 103 -17.05 -3.15 -4.93
C LEU A 103 -16.93 -1.62 -4.87
N HIS A 104 -16.49 -0.99 -5.97
CA HIS A 104 -16.45 0.47 -6.07
C HIS A 104 -17.86 1.07 -5.92
N ALA A 105 -18.85 0.55 -6.66
CA ALA A 105 -20.21 1.06 -6.63
C ALA A 105 -20.92 0.89 -5.28
N HIS A 106 -20.68 -0.22 -4.57
CA HIS A 106 -21.41 -0.57 -3.36
C HIS A 106 -20.67 -0.24 -2.05
N LEU A 107 -19.34 -0.28 -2.03
CA LEU A 107 -18.52 0.00 -0.84
C LEU A 107 -17.79 1.35 -0.93
N ASN A 108 -17.90 2.06 -2.06
CA ASN A 108 -17.25 3.34 -2.32
C ASN A 108 -15.72 3.29 -2.04
N ILE A 109 -15.09 2.19 -2.48
CA ILE A 109 -13.64 2.00 -2.43
C ILE A 109 -13.07 2.49 -3.75
N PRO A 110 -12.06 3.40 -3.75
CA PRO A 110 -11.44 3.90 -4.98
C PRO A 110 -10.95 2.77 -5.89
N ALA A 111 -11.16 2.92 -7.19
CA ALA A 111 -10.75 1.91 -8.15
C ALA A 111 -9.23 1.72 -8.17
N GLU A 112 -8.43 2.77 -7.95
CA GLU A 112 -6.97 2.65 -7.90
C GLU A 112 -6.49 1.73 -6.78
N VAL A 113 -7.22 1.67 -5.66
CA VAL A 113 -6.94 0.76 -4.54
C VAL A 113 -7.26 -0.69 -4.91
N LEU A 114 -8.40 -0.92 -5.58
CA LEU A 114 -8.85 -2.26 -5.95
C LEU A 114 -8.09 -2.85 -7.16
N LEU A 115 -7.46 -2.00 -7.97
CA LEU A 115 -6.65 -2.38 -9.12
C LEU A 115 -5.20 -2.74 -8.76
N GLN A 116 -4.77 -2.51 -7.52
CA GLN A 116 -3.44 -2.91 -7.07
C GLN A 116 -3.29 -4.43 -7.23
N GLU A 117 -2.12 -4.86 -7.70
CA GLU A 117 -1.83 -6.28 -7.70
C GLU A 117 -1.65 -6.73 -6.25
N ASP A 118 -2.49 -7.68 -5.81
CA ASP A 118 -2.16 -8.47 -4.62
C ASP A 118 -0.72 -8.95 -4.80
N GLY A 119 0.16 -8.70 -3.82
CA GLY A 119 1.61 -8.98 -3.83
C GLY A 119 1.99 -10.45 -4.07
N VAL A 120 1.54 -11.01 -5.19
CA VAL A 120 1.80 -12.33 -5.68
C VAL A 120 3.10 -12.22 -6.44
N ARG A 121 4.19 -12.52 -5.72
CA ARG A 121 5.37 -13.14 -6.32
C ARG A 121 4.87 -14.25 -7.24
N CYS A 122 5.01 -14.02 -8.55
CA CYS A 122 4.86 -15.02 -9.58
C CYS A 122 5.85 -16.17 -9.29
N GLN A 123 5.47 -17.14 -8.47
CA GLN A 123 6.12 -18.45 -8.51
C GLN A 123 5.59 -19.13 -9.78
N GLY A 124 6.32 -18.93 -10.87
CA GLY A 124 6.22 -19.80 -12.03
C GLY A 124 6.39 -21.23 -11.55
N LYS A 125 5.36 -22.05 -11.76
CA LYS A 125 5.49 -23.49 -11.61
C LYS A 125 6.34 -24.00 -12.77
N GLU A 126 7.64 -24.13 -12.55
CA GLU A 126 8.48 -25.01 -13.37
C GLU A 126 8.11 -26.45 -12.98
N GLN A 127 7.13 -27.03 -13.69
CA GLN A 127 6.91 -28.47 -13.64
C GLN A 127 7.96 -29.14 -14.51
N SER A 128 8.92 -29.75 -13.82
CA SER A 128 9.81 -30.78 -14.35
C SER A 128 9.05 -31.82 -15.18
N ALA A 129 9.48 -32.01 -16.42
CA ALA A 129 9.28 -33.23 -17.15
C ALA A 129 10.51 -33.51 -18.03
N GLY A 130 11.22 -34.58 -17.69
CA GLY A 130 11.93 -35.39 -18.68
C GLY A 130 13.43 -35.19 -18.72
N GLY A 131 14.14 -36.07 -18.01
CA GLY A 131 15.58 -36.23 -18.15
C GLY A 131 15.98 -36.72 -19.55
N GLY A 132 17.15 -36.25 -19.97
CA GLY A 132 17.84 -36.70 -21.17
C GLY A 132 19.27 -36.22 -21.08
N THR A 133 20.15 -37.08 -20.58
CA THR A 133 21.61 -36.91 -20.56
C THR A 133 22.13 -36.48 -21.94
N PRO A 134 22.96 -35.42 -22.07
CA PRO A 134 23.65 -35.19 -23.32
C PRO A 134 24.84 -36.17 -23.38
N VAL A 135 24.70 -37.18 -24.23
CA VAL A 135 25.78 -38.09 -24.61
C VAL A 135 26.72 -37.34 -25.56
N PHE A 136 27.99 -37.27 -25.16
CA PHE A 136 29.12 -36.87 -26.00
C PHE A 136 29.25 -37.84 -27.19
N VAL A 137 29.22 -37.35 -28.44
CA VAL A 137 29.82 -38.04 -29.60
C VAL A 137 30.42 -37.02 -30.57
N GLN A 138 31.69 -37.27 -30.90
CA GLN A 138 32.55 -36.61 -31.88
C GLN A 138 31.94 -36.57 -33.29
N HIS A 139 32.32 -35.57 -34.08
CA HIS A 139 33.02 -35.71 -35.37
C HIS A 139 33.78 -34.42 -35.67
#